data_AF-A0A2G9S6Y2-F1
#
_entry.id   AF-A0A2G9S6Y2-F1
#
_cell.length_a   1.000
_cell.length_b   1.000
_cell.length_c   1.000
_cell.angle_alpha   90.00
_cell.angle_beta   90.00
_cell.angle_gamma   90.00
#
_symmetry.space_group_name_H-M   'P 1'
#
loop_
_entity.id
_entity.type
_entity.pdbx_description
1 polymer ?
#
loop_
_entity_poly.entity_id
_entity_poly.type
_entity_poly.pdbx_seq_one_letter_code
_entity_poly.pdbx_strand_id
1 'polypeptide(L)'
;CVVAGAGALEVAIADALVKHKPNVKGRAQLGVQAFADALLIIPKVLAQNSGYDPQETLVKLQTEYAETGQLIGVDLNTGNLCNRFRTTHRGYTSLL
;
A
#
# COMPACT_ATOMS: atom_id res chain seq x y z
N CYS A 1 -5.52 -15.98 -10.92
CA CYS A 1 -4.44 -15.22 -10.26
C CYS A 1 -5.00 -14.50 -9.05
N VAL A 2 -4.26 -14.44 -7.93
CA VAL A 2 -4.67 -13.75 -6.70
C VAL A 2 -3.62 -12.71 -6.37
N VAL A 3 -4.04 -11.53 -5.90
CA VAL A 3 -3.18 -10.40 -5.56
C VAL A 3 -3.38 -10.00 -4.09
N ALA A 4 -2.38 -9.32 -3.51
CA ALA A 4 -2.48 -8.81 -2.15
C ALA A 4 -3.51 -7.67 -2.08
N GLY A 5 -4.44 -7.76 -1.13
CA GLY A 5 -5.47 -6.74 -0.90
C GLY A 5 -5.11 -5.73 0.19
N ALA A 6 -6.13 -5.09 0.77
CA ALA A 6 -6.02 -4.14 1.88
C ALA A 6 -5.12 -2.93 1.62
N GLY A 7 -5.09 -2.42 0.38
CA GLY A 7 -4.29 -1.26 0.00
C GLY A 7 -2.85 -1.60 -0.42
N ALA A 8 -2.43 -2.86 -0.31
CA ALA A 8 -1.04 -3.26 -0.61
C ALA A 8 -0.69 -3.11 -2.10
N LEU A 9 -1.62 -3.48 -2.98
CA LEU A 9 -1.42 -3.37 -4.41
C LEU A 9 -1.44 -1.91 -4.87
N GLU A 10 -2.35 -1.12 -4.33
CA GLU A 10 -2.53 0.29 -4.68
C GLU A 10 -1.27 1.10 -4.36
N VAL A 11 -0.65 0.85 -3.20
CA VAL A 11 0.63 1.48 -2.81
C VAL A 11 1.76 1.06 -3.77
N ALA A 12 1.82 -0.22 -4.13
CA ALA A 12 2.83 -0.73 -5.05
C ALA A 12 2.71 -0.12 -6.46
N ILE A 13 1.49 0.00 -6.97
CA ILE A 13 1.23 0.63 -8.28
C ILE A 13 1.54 2.13 -8.22
N ALA A 14 1.12 2.82 -7.16
CA ALA A 14 1.42 4.24 -6.98
C ALA A 14 2.93 4.51 -6.99
N ASP A 15 3.72 3.72 -6.26
CA ASP A 15 5.18 3.82 -6.26
C ASP A 15 5.78 3.52 -7.64
N ALA A 16 5.30 2.48 -8.32
CA ALA A 16 5.76 2.14 -9.67
C ALA A 16 5.49 3.28 -10.68
N LEU A 17 4.33 3.92 -10.59
CA LEU A 17 3.97 5.08 -11.43
C LEU A 17 4.83 6.29 -11.11
N VAL A 18 5.11 6.57 -9.84
CA VAL A 18 6.00 7.67 -9.41
C VAL A 18 7.42 7.42 -9.91
N LYS A 19 7.92 6.19 -9.86
CA LYS A 19 9.22 5.80 -10.43
C LYS A 19 9.25 5.86 -11.96
N HIS A 20 8.11 5.62 -12.62
CA HIS A 20 7.99 5.71 -14.07
C HIS A 20 7.82 7.14 -14.59
N LYS A 21 7.28 8.05 -13.77
CA LYS A 21 7.02 9.45 -14.10
C LYS A 21 8.16 10.18 -14.84
N PRO A 22 9.45 10.03 -14.49
CA PRO A 22 10.55 10.68 -15.21
C PRO A 22 10.68 10.27 -16.68
N ASN A 23 10.18 9.09 -17.05
CA ASN A 23 10.19 8.60 -18.44
C ASN A 23 9.09 9.23 -19.30
N VAL A 24 8.06 9.79 -18.67
CA VAL A 24 6.94 10.46 -19.36
C VAL A 24 7.31 11.91 -19.61
N LYS A 25 6.99 12.47 -20.78
CA LYS A 25 7.35 13.85 -21.15
C LYS A 25 6.15 14.79 -21.11
N GLY A 26 6.41 16.05 -20.77
CA GLY A 26 5.42 17.14 -20.82
C GLY A 26 4.29 16.97 -19.81
N ARG A 27 3.10 17.50 -20.15
CA ARG A 27 1.92 17.55 -19.26
C ARG A 27 1.44 16.19 -18.78
N ALA A 28 1.76 15.11 -19.49
CA ALA A 28 1.40 13.76 -19.10
C ALA A 28 2.04 13.33 -17.76
N GLN A 29 3.17 13.91 -17.36
CA GLN A 29 3.76 13.66 -16.03
C GLN A 29 2.82 14.04 -14.88
N LEU A 30 2.04 15.13 -15.04
CA LEU A 30 1.07 15.57 -14.05
C LEU A 30 -0.10 14.59 -13.97
N GLY A 31 -0.51 14.03 -15.11
CA GLY A 31 -1.54 12.99 -15.17
C GLY A 31 -1.09 11.70 -14.46
N VAL A 32 0.16 11.26 -14.68
CA VAL A 32 0.72 10.09 -13.98
C VAL A 32 0.77 10.32 -12.48
N GLN A 33 1.21 11.50 -12.04
CA GLN A 33 1.22 11.85 -10.63
C GLN A 33 -0.19 11.83 -10.03
N ALA A 34 -1.14 12.52 -10.67
CA ALA A 34 -2.52 12.58 -10.19
C ALA A 34 -3.18 11.19 -10.14
N PHE A 35 -2.85 10.31 -11.10
CA PHE A 35 -3.34 8.94 -11.11
C PHE A 35 -2.71 8.11 -9.97
N ALA A 36 -1.41 8.23 -9.75
CA ALA A 36 -0.74 7.58 -8.62
C ALA A 36 -1.34 8.04 -7.27
N ASP A 37 -1.58 9.34 -7.11
CA ASP A 37 -2.18 9.91 -5.90
C ASP A 37 -3.64 9.46 -5.71
N ALA A 38 -4.39 9.30 -6.82
CA ALA A 38 -5.76 8.82 -6.78
C ALA A 38 -5.87 7.37 -6.30
N LEU A 39 -4.90 6.49 -6.66
CA LEU A 39 -4.90 5.09 -6.19
C LEU A 39 -4.79 4.98 -4.66
N LEU A 40 -4.11 5.94 -4.03
CA LEU A 40 -3.96 5.98 -2.58
C LEU A 40 -5.26 6.32 -1.83
N ILE A 41 -6.37 6.62 -2.53
CA ILE A 41 -7.66 6.83 -1.89
C ILE A 41 -8.18 5.57 -1.19
N ILE A 42 -7.90 4.39 -1.74
CA ILE A 42 -8.37 3.11 -1.20
C ILE A 42 -7.79 2.87 0.20
N PRO A 43 -6.46 2.88 0.41
CA PRO A 43 -5.90 2.75 1.76
C PRO A 43 -6.31 3.89 2.71
N LYS A 44 -6.51 5.12 2.21
CA LYS A 44 -7.05 6.23 3.04
C LYS A 44 -8.43 5.93 3.57
N VAL A 45 -9.35 5.52 2.70
CA VAL A 45 -10.73 5.22 3.06
C VAL A 45 -10.80 4.01 3.98
N LEU A 46 -9.94 3.00 3.77
CA LEU A 46 -9.83 1.87 4.67
C LEU A 46 -9.38 2.28 6.08
N ALA A 47 -8.36 3.12 6.19
CA ALA A 47 -7.91 3.66 7.48
C ALA A 47 -9.00 4.49 8.16
N GLN A 48 -9.64 5.40 7.40
CA GLN A 48 -10.70 6.26 7.90
C GLN A 48 -11.93 5.47 8.37
N ASN A 49 -12.38 4.48 7.60
CA ASN A 49 -13.50 3.61 7.97
C ASN A 49 -13.20 2.77 9.22
N SER A 50 -11.92 2.54 9.49
CA SER A 50 -11.46 1.79 10.67
C SER A 50 -11.14 2.70 11.86
N GLY A 51 -11.38 4.02 11.74
CA GLY A 51 -11.15 4.99 12.81
C GLY A 51 -9.68 5.39 13.03
N TYR A 52 -8.78 5.06 12.09
CA TYR A 52 -7.37 5.43 12.15
C TYR A 52 -7.08 6.71 11.35
N ASP A 53 -5.95 7.37 11.65
CA ASP A 53 -5.50 8.53 10.90
C ASP A 53 -5.05 8.11 9.49
N PRO A 54 -5.75 8.56 8.43
CA PRO A 54 -5.46 8.14 7.07
C PRO A 54 -4.11 8.64 6.54
N GLN A 55 -3.57 9.76 7.07
CA GLN A 55 -2.24 10.23 6.70
C GLN A 55 -1.16 9.39 7.37
N GLU A 56 -1.30 9.12 8.66
CA GLU A 56 -0.33 8.32 9.40
C GLU A 56 -0.23 6.89 8.83
N THR A 57 -1.37 6.25 8.56
CA THR A 57 -1.42 4.91 7.97
C THR A 57 -0.79 4.89 6.57
N LEU A 58 -1.02 5.92 5.76
CA LEU A 58 -0.42 6.01 4.43
C LEU A 58 1.10 6.17 4.47
N VAL A 59 1.60 7.07 5.32
CA VAL A 59 3.04 7.28 5.46
C VAL A 59 3.70 5.98 5.90
N LYS A 60 3.14 5.28 6.89
CA LYS A 60 3.63 3.97 7.32
C LYS A 60 3.68 2.96 6.19
N LEU A 61 2.60 2.83 5.41
CA LEU A 61 2.54 1.92 4.27
C LEU A 61 3.60 2.23 3.20
N GLN A 62 3.74 3.50 2.83
CA GLN A 62 4.68 3.92 1.79
C GLN A 62 6.13 3.73 2.24
N THR A 63 6.47 4.08 3.48
CA THR A 63 7.80 3.89 4.05
C THR A 63 8.16 2.41 4.09
N GLU A 64 7.28 1.58 4.64
CA GLU A 64 7.53 0.13 4.75
C GLU A 64 7.64 -0.53 3.37
N TYR A 65 6.80 -0.13 2.41
CA TYR A 65 6.90 -0.61 1.02
C TYR A 65 8.20 -0.18 0.35
N ALA A 66 8.64 1.07 0.57
CA ALA A 66 9.89 1.58 0.01
C ALA A 66 11.13 0.86 0.59
N GLU A 67 11.10 0.50 1.87
CA GLU A 67 12.20 -0.20 2.54
C GLU A 67 12.26 -1.70 2.20
N THR A 68 11.10 -2.37 2.20
CA THR A 68 11.04 -3.83 2.08
C THR A 68 10.76 -4.33 0.67
N GLY A 69 10.12 -3.51 -0.17
CA GLY A 69 9.57 -3.91 -1.46
C GLY A 69 8.44 -4.95 -1.37
N GLN A 70 7.95 -5.26 -0.16
CA GLN A 70 6.93 -6.28 0.04
C GLN A 70 5.53 -5.68 -0.04
N LEU A 71 4.58 -6.45 -0.59
CA LEU A 71 3.17 -6.07 -0.61
C LEU A 71 2.59 -6.13 0.80
N ILE A 72 2.46 -4.96 1.42
CA ILE A 72 2.00 -4.78 2.79
C ILE A 72 0.73 -3.93 2.76
N GLY A 73 -0.32 -4.41 3.42
CA GLY A 73 -1.61 -3.75 3.50
C GLY A 73 -1.92 -3.26 4.91
N VAL A 74 -3.07 -2.60 5.06
CA VAL A 74 -3.58 -2.16 6.37
C VAL A 74 -4.38 -3.28 7.02
N ASP A 75 -4.09 -3.59 8.28
CA ASP A 75 -5.00 -4.41 9.09
C ASP A 75 -6.06 -3.52 9.73
N LEU A 76 -7.31 -3.67 9.31
CA LEU A 76 -8.44 -2.84 9.75
C LEU A 76 -8.79 -3.05 11.24
N ASN A 77 -8.40 -4.17 11.85
CA ASN A 77 -8.72 -4.46 13.24
C ASN A 77 -7.69 -3.86 14.21
N THR A 78 -6.46 -3.68 13.76
CA THR A 78 -5.34 -3.22 14.61
C THR A 78 -4.79 -1.86 14.20
N GLY A 79 -5.07 -1.40 12.98
CA GLY A 79 -4.50 -0.17 12.40
C GLY A 79 -3.04 -0.30 12.01
N ASN A 80 -2.46 -1.48 12.22
CA ASN A 80 -1.05 -1.76 11.93
C ASN A 80 -0.89 -2.32 10.52
N LEU A 81 0.37 -2.30 10.06
CA LEU A 81 0.77 -2.87 8.80
C LEU A 81 0.73 -4.41 8.87
N CYS A 82 0.16 -5.04 7.85
CA CYS A 82 0.04 -6.48 7.76
C CYS A 82 0.43 -6.98 6.37
N ASN A 83 1.42 -7.89 6.32
CA ASN A 83 1.71 -8.65 5.12
C ASN A 83 0.70 -9.81 4.99
N ARG A 84 -0.45 -9.53 4.37
CA ARG A 84 -1.54 -10.51 4.25
C ARG A 84 -1.26 -11.66 3.27
N PHE A 85 -0.18 -11.59 2.49
CA PHE A 85 0.26 -12.72 1.67
C PHE A 85 1.09 -13.74 2.46
N ARG A 86 1.75 -13.32 3.55
CA ARG A 86 2.63 -14.17 4.36
C ARG A 86 1.98 -14.67 5.66
N THR A 87 0.93 -14.03 6.13
CA THR A 87 0.29 -14.38 7.42
C THR A 87 -0.50 -15.70 7.41
N THR A 88 -0.83 -16.27 6.25
CA THR A 88 -1.49 -17.60 6.17
C THR A 88 -0.57 -18.76 6.60
N HIS A 89 0.74 -18.55 6.77
CA HIS A 89 1.68 -19.60 7.19
C HIS A 89 2.38 -19.40 8.54
N ARG A 90 2.13 -18.31 9.29
CA ARG A 90 2.78 -18.09 10.60
C ARG A 90 1.97 -18.55 11.82
N GLY A 91 0.83 -19.20 11.61
CA GLY A 91 0.02 -19.77 12.70
C GLY A 91 0.45 -21.15 13.20
N TYR A 92 1.44 -21.82 12.57
CA TYR A 92 1.75 -23.23 12.85
C TYR A 92 3.22 -23.57 13.21
N THR A 93 4.13 -22.60 13.34
CA THR A 93 5.56 -22.87 13.62
C THR A 93 6.06 -22.34 14.96
N SER A 94 5.20 -22.28 15.99
CA SER A 94 5.61 -21.93 17.37
C SER A 94 5.26 -23.03 18.39
N LEU A 95 5.16 -24.30 17.95
CA LEU A 95 4.90 -25.45 18.82
C LEU A 95 5.75 -26.70 18.47
N LEU A 96 6.96 -26.51 17.93
CA LEU A 96 8.03 -27.53 17.93
C LEU A 96 9.35 -26.87 18.29
#